data_AF-A0AAJ7XHI6-F1
#
_entry.id   AF-A0AAJ7XHI6-F1
#
_cell.length_a   1.000
_cell.length_b   1.000
_cell.length_c   1.000
_cell.angle_alpha   90.00
_cell.angle_beta   90.00
_cell.angle_gamma   90.00
#
_symmetry.space_group_name_H-M   'P 1'
#
loop_
_entity.id
_entity.type
_entity.pdbx_description
1 polymer ?
#
loop_
_entity_poly.entity_id
_entity_poly.type
_entity_poly.pdbx_seq_one_letter_code
_entity_poly.pdbx_strand_id
1 'polypeptide(L)'
;MGRSRCSTEPKREFAHSLETLTLTLEDVSSIRKVLSCAELDLHCRDRGRFALLDNGKLCFSCQQTKFSLFSRPRTCRLCCRCVCSQCCTKVQLPDKKLSHVPVYALGWSVDPKDPPLHTRNGLSLAGLGPLWAGAAAWVWASLCRDCSQLLDTVVTRSHSSARLLHRA
;
A
#
# COMPACT_ATOMS: atom_id res chain seq x y z
N MET A 1 -42.20 -17.16 -37.58
CA MET A 1 -41.35 -15.95 -37.61
C MET A 1 -41.13 -15.47 -36.19
N GLY A 2 -40.09 -15.97 -35.51
CA GLY A 2 -39.77 -15.62 -34.13
C GLY A 2 -38.78 -14.46 -34.07
N ARG A 3 -39.10 -13.42 -33.30
CA ARG A 3 -38.16 -12.33 -32.96
C ARG A 3 -37.21 -12.84 -31.88
N SER A 4 -35.96 -13.14 -32.23
CA SER A 4 -34.90 -13.35 -31.24
C SER A 4 -34.55 -12.03 -30.56
N ARG A 5 -34.91 -11.94 -29.28
CA ARG A 5 -34.52 -10.89 -28.36
C ARG A 5 -33.19 -11.31 -27.75
N CYS A 6 -32.07 -10.76 -28.22
CA CYS A 6 -30.77 -10.97 -27.58
C CYS A 6 -30.66 -10.01 -26.40
N SER A 7 -30.98 -10.50 -25.20
CA SER A 7 -30.90 -9.76 -23.95
C SER A 7 -29.57 -10.02 -23.25
N THR A 8 -28.84 -8.93 -23.00
CA THR A 8 -27.95 -8.65 -21.85
C THR A 8 -26.83 -9.64 -21.51
N GLU A 9 -25.58 -9.18 -21.49
CA GLU A 9 -24.69 -9.25 -20.31
C GLU A 9 -23.35 -8.49 -20.52
N PRO A 10 -23.34 -7.13 -20.49
CA PRO A 10 -22.09 -6.34 -20.41
C PRO A 10 -21.34 -6.52 -19.07
N LYS A 11 -22.00 -7.07 -18.04
CA LYS A 11 -21.50 -7.09 -16.66
C LYS A 11 -20.39 -8.12 -16.41
N ARG A 12 -20.35 -9.22 -17.16
CA ARG A 12 -19.38 -10.31 -16.93
C ARG A 12 -17.99 -9.99 -17.48
N GLU A 13 -17.92 -9.34 -18.64
CA GLU A 13 -16.62 -8.91 -19.21
C GLU A 13 -15.97 -7.83 -18.35
N PHE A 14 -16.77 -6.87 -17.83
CA PHE A 14 -16.27 -5.83 -16.92
C PHE A 14 -15.74 -6.39 -15.59
N ALA A 15 -16.40 -7.40 -15.03
CA ALA A 15 -15.95 -8.04 -13.78
C ALA A 15 -14.58 -8.71 -13.95
N HIS A 16 -14.36 -9.41 -15.07
CA HIS A 16 -13.08 -10.06 -15.38
C HIS A 16 -11.95 -9.04 -15.66
N SER A 17 -12.28 -7.88 -16.26
CA SER A 17 -11.33 -6.77 -16.41
C SER A 17 -10.96 -6.09 -15.09
N LEU A 18 -11.88 -6.03 -14.13
CA LEU A 18 -11.61 -5.45 -12.80
C LEU A 18 -10.68 -6.33 -11.97
N GLU A 19 -10.83 -7.65 -12.02
CA GLU A 19 -9.91 -8.62 -11.36
C GLU A 19 -8.48 -8.57 -11.94
N THR A 20 -8.30 -8.10 -13.17
CA THR A 20 -6.97 -7.89 -13.78
C THR A 20 -6.38 -6.50 -13.48
N LEU A 21 -7.18 -5.57 -12.93
CA LEU A 21 -6.78 -4.20 -12.57
C LEU A 21 -6.72 -3.97 -11.06
N THR A 22 -6.97 -4.99 -10.23
CA THR A 22 -6.89 -4.90 -8.78
C THR A 22 -5.44 -4.77 -8.32
N LEU A 23 -5.01 -3.53 -8.14
CA LEU A 23 -3.74 -3.21 -7.50
C LEU A 23 -3.82 -3.55 -6.01
N THR A 24 -2.94 -4.42 -5.53
CA THR A 24 -2.87 -4.82 -4.13
C THR A 24 -1.72 -4.13 -3.38
N LEU A 25 -1.68 -4.25 -2.05
CA LEU A 25 -0.57 -3.71 -1.27
C LEU A 25 0.76 -4.41 -1.61
N GLU A 26 0.71 -5.69 -1.98
CA GLU A 26 1.87 -6.45 -2.44
C GLU A 26 2.40 -5.94 -3.77
N ASP A 27 1.53 -5.57 -4.70
CA ASP A 27 1.93 -4.99 -5.99
C ASP A 27 2.60 -3.64 -5.79
N VAL A 28 2.01 -2.76 -4.97
CA VAL A 28 2.59 -1.46 -4.62
C VAL A 28 3.97 -1.64 -3.98
N SER A 29 4.10 -2.60 -3.06
CA SER A 29 5.38 -2.95 -2.43
C SER A 29 6.40 -3.42 -3.47
N SER A 30 6.02 -4.33 -4.35
CA SER A 30 6.93 -4.91 -5.35
C SER A 30 7.40 -3.87 -6.36
N ILE A 31 6.49 -3.07 -6.90
CA ILE A 31 6.82 -1.93 -7.78
C ILE A 31 7.77 -0.98 -7.05
N ARG A 32 7.44 -0.61 -5.80
CA ARG A 32 8.26 0.35 -5.04
C ARG A 32 9.66 -0.20 -4.76
N LYS A 33 9.83 -1.49 -4.51
CA LYS A 33 11.17 -2.10 -4.34
C LYS A 33 12.00 -1.94 -5.59
N VAL A 34 11.46 -2.26 -6.76
CA VAL A 34 12.17 -2.13 -8.04
C VAL A 34 12.57 -0.67 -8.27
N LEU A 35 11.66 0.27 -8.05
CA LEU A 35 11.96 1.71 -8.16
C LEU A 35 13.03 2.16 -7.16
N SER A 36 12.96 1.70 -5.91
CA SER A 36 13.96 2.04 -4.89
C SER A 36 15.33 1.38 -5.15
N CYS A 37 15.39 0.25 -5.85
CA CYS A 37 16.66 -0.28 -6.37
C CYS A 37 17.22 0.64 -7.44
N ALA A 38 16.42 1.04 -8.42
CA ALA A 38 16.85 1.98 -9.46
C ALA A 38 17.32 3.33 -8.88
N GLU A 39 16.63 3.85 -7.86
CA GLU A 39 17.06 5.04 -7.13
C GLU A 39 18.45 4.86 -6.52
N LEU A 40 18.79 3.69 -5.95
CA LEU A 40 20.14 3.43 -5.43
C LEU A 40 21.18 3.38 -6.55
N ASP A 41 20.88 2.73 -7.67
CA ASP A 41 21.81 2.62 -8.79
C ASP A 41 22.20 4.00 -9.35
N LEU A 42 21.31 4.99 -9.28
CA LEU A 42 21.64 6.38 -9.63
C LEU A 42 22.71 7.01 -8.71
N HIS A 43 22.84 6.53 -7.47
CA HIS A 43 23.88 7.00 -6.54
C HIS A 43 25.24 6.35 -6.81
N CYS A 44 25.39 5.49 -7.82
CA CYS A 44 26.67 4.82 -8.14
C CYS A 44 27.84 5.78 -8.40
N ARG A 45 27.56 7.06 -8.74
CA ARG A 45 28.58 8.10 -8.91
C ARG A 45 29.28 8.47 -7.60
N ASP A 46 28.61 8.32 -6.46
CA ASP A 46 29.22 8.40 -5.12
C ASP A 46 29.26 7.01 -4.48
N ARG A 47 30.35 6.29 -4.77
CA ARG A 47 30.56 4.91 -4.31
C ARG A 47 30.50 4.76 -2.79
N GLY A 48 30.92 5.78 -2.04
CA GLY A 48 30.90 5.76 -0.57
C GLY A 48 29.48 5.85 -0.03
N ARG A 49 28.67 6.77 -0.57
CA ARG A 49 27.26 6.89 -0.20
C ARG A 49 26.45 5.68 -0.63
N PHE A 50 26.65 5.21 -1.87
CA PHE A 50 26.01 4.01 -2.38
C PHE A 50 26.25 2.80 -1.45
N ALA A 51 27.51 2.52 -1.11
CA ALA A 51 27.84 1.40 -0.23
C ALA A 51 27.20 1.53 1.15
N LEU A 52 27.09 2.73 1.71
CA LEU A 52 26.43 2.92 3.01
C LEU A 52 24.91 2.73 2.93
N LEU A 53 24.27 3.15 1.84
CA LEU A 53 22.84 2.97 1.61
C LEU A 53 22.50 1.50 1.35
N ASP A 54 23.27 0.83 0.48
CA ASP A 54 23.07 -0.55 0.09
C ASP A 54 23.28 -1.52 1.27
N ASN A 55 24.35 -1.30 2.05
CA ASN A 55 24.60 -2.06 3.28
C ASN A 55 23.65 -1.67 4.44
N GLY A 56 22.70 -0.77 4.23
CA GLY A 56 21.74 -0.36 5.25
C GLY A 56 22.37 0.35 6.46
N LYS A 57 23.52 1.00 6.27
CA LYS A 57 24.27 1.78 7.29
C LYS A 57 23.94 3.27 7.26
N LEU A 58 23.21 3.74 6.25
CA LEU A 58 22.74 5.12 6.11
C LEU A 58 21.22 5.13 5.85
N CYS A 59 20.51 6.08 6.43
CA CYS A 59 19.07 6.21 6.20
C CYS A 59 18.78 6.51 4.73
N PHE A 60 17.93 5.69 4.12
CA PHE A 60 17.56 5.83 2.71
C PHE A 60 16.84 7.14 2.38
N SER A 61 15.97 7.62 3.28
CA SER A 61 15.13 8.80 3.04
C SER A 61 15.87 10.13 3.27
N CYS A 62 16.58 10.32 4.40
CA CYS A 62 17.32 11.57 4.62
C CYS A 62 18.77 11.54 4.10
N GLN A 63 19.33 10.35 3.89
CA GLN A 63 20.70 10.12 3.44
C GLN A 63 21.79 10.86 4.23
N GLN A 64 21.49 11.15 5.50
CA GLN A 64 22.35 11.90 6.43
C GLN A 64 22.60 11.10 7.71
N THR A 65 21.56 10.48 8.26
CA THR A 65 21.67 9.70 9.49
C THR A 65 22.37 8.37 9.22
N LYS A 66 23.59 8.21 9.75
CA LYS A 66 24.29 6.92 9.82
C LYS A 66 23.77 6.11 11.00
N PHE A 67 23.59 4.81 10.79
CA PHE A 67 23.18 3.89 11.84
C PHE A 67 24.39 3.42 12.63
N SER A 68 24.25 3.44 13.95
CA SER A 68 25.24 2.98 14.92
C SER A 68 24.52 2.21 16.03
N LEU A 69 25.25 1.86 17.09
CA LEU A 69 24.68 1.20 18.27
C LEU A 69 23.56 2.02 18.93
N PHE A 70 23.63 3.35 18.84
CA PHE A 70 22.63 4.27 19.42
C PHE A 70 21.49 4.64 18.46
N SER A 71 21.69 4.47 17.15
CA SER A 71 20.69 4.76 16.11
C SER A 71 20.34 3.49 15.34
N ARG A 72 19.47 2.66 15.91
CA ARG A 72 19.00 1.45 15.23
C ARG A 72 18.14 1.79 14.00
N PRO A 73 18.36 1.15 12.85
CA PRO A 73 17.52 1.32 11.67
C PRO A 73 16.15 0.67 11.87
N ARG A 74 15.15 1.20 11.17
CA ARG A 74 13.86 0.54 10.92
C ARG A 74 13.76 0.18 9.46
N THR A 75 13.14 -0.96 9.15
CA THR A 75 12.93 -1.37 7.76
C THR A 75 11.57 -0.89 7.27
N CYS A 76 11.56 -0.13 6.17
CA CYS A 76 10.32 0.24 5.50
C CYS A 76 9.66 -1.00 4.89
N ARG A 77 8.38 -1.24 5.16
CA ARG A 77 7.66 -2.43 4.66
C ARG A 77 7.48 -2.43 3.14
N LEU A 78 7.30 -1.26 2.51
CA LEU A 78 7.08 -1.17 1.06
C LEU A 78 8.39 -1.25 0.28
N CYS A 79 9.34 -0.34 0.52
CA CYS A 79 10.60 -0.33 -0.24
C CYS A 79 11.71 -1.25 0.32
N CYS A 80 11.51 -1.87 1.49
CA CYS A 80 12.50 -2.71 2.17
C CYS A 80 13.85 -2.02 2.48
N ARG A 81 13.89 -0.69 2.55
CA ARG A 81 15.11 0.07 2.90
C ARG A 81 15.18 0.44 4.38
N CYS A 82 16.40 0.60 4.89
CA CYS A 82 16.68 1.07 6.25
C CYS A 82 16.44 2.58 6.38
N VAL A 83 15.65 2.99 7.38
CA VAL A 83 15.33 4.39 7.68
C VAL A 83 15.50 4.71 9.16
N CYS A 84 15.85 5.98 9.44
CA CYS A 84 15.95 6.47 10.80
C CYS A 84 14.58 6.68 11.43
N SER A 85 14.56 6.85 12.75
CA SER A 85 13.32 7.00 13.50
C SER A 85 12.50 8.21 13.07
N GLN A 86 13.17 9.28 12.65
CA GLN A 86 12.54 10.50 12.18
C GLN A 86 11.90 10.31 10.81
N CYS A 87 12.53 9.53 9.91
CA CYS A 87 12.02 9.29 8.56
C CYS A 87 11.05 8.11 8.47
N CYS A 88 10.54 7.63 9.60
CA CYS A 88 9.69 6.46 9.69
C CYS A 88 8.37 6.80 10.39
N THR A 89 7.27 6.37 9.79
CA THR A 89 5.92 6.46 10.36
C THR A 89 5.40 5.05 10.63
N LYS A 90 4.72 4.86 11.76
CA LYS A 90 4.00 3.61 12.05
C LYS A 90 2.60 3.70 11.45
N VAL A 91 2.19 2.67 10.72
CA VAL A 91 0.86 2.57 10.13
C VAL A 91 0.31 1.16 10.34
N GLN A 92 -1.00 1.01 10.38
CA GLN A 92 -1.64 -0.30 10.29
C GLN A 92 -1.76 -0.71 8.82
N LEU A 93 -1.23 -1.88 8.49
CA LEU A 93 -1.40 -2.49 7.17
C LEU A 93 -2.15 -3.81 7.31
N PRO A 94 -2.94 -4.23 6.30
CA PRO A 94 -3.45 -5.59 6.26
C PRO A 94 -2.29 -6.60 6.34
N ASP A 95 -2.50 -7.67 7.11
CA ASP A 95 -1.56 -8.77 7.26
C ASP A 95 -1.29 -9.45 5.91
N LYS A 96 -0.18 -10.20 5.80
CA LYS A 96 0.17 -10.94 4.58
C LYS A 96 -0.96 -11.87 4.10
N LYS A 97 -1.85 -12.34 4.99
CA LYS A 97 -3.00 -13.16 4.58
C LYS A 97 -4.11 -12.36 3.88
N LEU A 98 -4.09 -11.04 4.02
CA LEU A 98 -4.98 -10.08 3.35
C LEU A 98 -4.22 -9.22 2.32
N SER A 99 -3.04 -9.64 1.90
CA SER A 99 -2.25 -8.87 0.94
C SER A 99 -2.87 -8.78 -0.45
N HIS A 100 -3.74 -9.74 -0.80
CA HIS A 100 -4.56 -9.72 -2.01
C HIS A 100 -5.76 -8.74 -1.92
N VAL A 101 -5.96 -8.08 -0.79
CA VAL A 101 -7.00 -7.06 -0.67
C VAL A 101 -6.63 -5.88 -1.58
N PRO A 102 -7.52 -5.48 -2.49
CA PRO A 102 -7.23 -4.38 -3.39
C PRO A 102 -7.15 -3.06 -2.63
N VAL A 103 -6.26 -2.18 -3.08
CA VAL A 103 -5.93 -0.94 -2.36
C VAL A 103 -7.14 -0.01 -2.19
N TYR A 104 -8.12 -0.04 -3.10
CA TYR A 104 -9.38 0.73 -2.94
C TYR A 104 -10.22 0.27 -1.74
N ALA A 105 -10.06 -0.97 -1.26
CA ALA A 105 -10.82 -1.49 -0.12
C ALA A 105 -10.16 -1.15 1.23
N LEU A 106 -8.95 -0.58 1.21
CA LEU A 106 -8.22 -0.21 2.41
C LEU A 106 -8.71 1.13 2.97
N GLY A 107 -9.09 1.12 4.25
CA GLY A 107 -9.14 2.30 5.10
C GLY A 107 -7.91 2.31 5.99
N TRP A 108 -7.03 3.31 5.83
CA TRP A 108 -5.81 3.43 6.63
C TRP A 108 -6.02 4.45 7.75
N SER A 109 -5.56 4.15 8.96
CA SER A 109 -5.52 5.09 10.09
C SER A 109 -4.05 5.31 10.48
N VAL A 110 -3.63 6.57 10.54
CA VAL A 110 -2.27 6.99 10.97
C VAL A 110 -2.22 7.21 12.48
N ASP A 111 -3.39 7.43 13.10
CA ASP A 111 -3.50 7.74 14.51
C ASP A 111 -3.65 6.46 15.36
N PRO A 112 -2.74 6.20 16.32
CA PRO A 112 -2.86 5.07 17.24
C PRO A 112 -4.07 5.16 18.19
N LYS A 113 -4.75 6.31 18.22
CA LYS A 113 -5.83 6.63 19.17
C LYS A 113 -7.23 6.48 18.57
N ASP A 114 -7.33 6.35 17.25
CA ASP A 114 -8.58 6.01 16.61
C ASP A 114 -8.77 4.49 16.66
N PRO A 115 -9.87 3.97 17.24
CA PRO A 115 -10.26 2.59 16.94
C PRO A 115 -10.40 2.48 15.42
N PRO A 116 -10.10 1.33 14.78
CA PRO A 116 -10.20 1.19 13.33
C PRO A 116 -11.59 1.65 12.90
N LEU A 117 -11.65 2.85 12.32
CA LEU A 117 -12.91 3.55 12.12
C LEU A 117 -13.68 2.82 11.04
N HIS A 118 -14.67 2.08 11.50
CA HIS A 118 -15.86 1.77 10.75
C HIS A 118 -16.34 3.05 10.06
N THR A 119 -16.46 2.99 8.74
CA THR A 119 -17.33 3.85 7.92
C THR A 119 -17.17 5.36 8.09
N ARG A 120 -16.29 5.96 7.29
CA ARG A 120 -16.58 7.27 6.71
C ARG A 120 -16.72 7.09 5.21
N ASN A 121 -17.88 6.56 4.74
CA ASN A 121 -18.47 6.75 3.39
C ASN A 121 -19.61 5.76 3.03
N GLY A 122 -20.53 5.42 3.96
CA GLY A 122 -21.89 4.99 3.61
C GLY A 122 -22.10 3.71 2.78
N LEU A 123 -21.05 2.96 2.43
CA LEU A 123 -21.19 1.60 1.88
C LEU A 123 -21.45 0.65 3.05
N SER A 124 -22.73 0.36 3.27
CA SER A 124 -23.15 -0.64 4.24
C SER A 124 -22.66 -2.02 3.78
N LEU A 125 -21.65 -2.53 4.47
CA LEU A 125 -21.18 -3.92 4.33
C LEU A 125 -22.14 -4.93 5.00
N ALA A 126 -23.38 -4.54 5.31
CA ALA A 126 -24.37 -5.40 5.95
C ALA A 126 -24.83 -6.59 5.08
N GLY A 127 -24.45 -6.62 3.80
CA GLY A 127 -24.70 -7.75 2.89
C GLY A 127 -23.61 -8.83 2.87
N LEU A 128 -22.47 -8.61 3.52
CA LEU A 128 -21.42 -9.62 3.67
C LEU A 128 -21.52 -10.16 5.10
N GLY A 129 -22.06 -11.36 5.25
CA GLY A 129 -22.15 -12.09 6.53
C GLY A 129 -20.81 -12.19 7.28
N PRO A 130 -20.79 -12.77 8.49
CA PRO A 130 -19.91 -12.38 9.62
C PRO A 130 -18.41 -12.40 9.30
N LEU A 131 -17.93 -11.33 8.67
CA LEU A 131 -16.52 -11.05 8.38
C LEU A 131 -15.91 -10.12 9.44
N TRP A 132 -16.50 -10.06 10.64
CA TRP A 132 -16.00 -9.25 11.75
C TRP A 132 -15.21 -10.05 12.79
N ALA A 133 -14.95 -11.34 12.53
CA ALA A 133 -14.01 -12.18 13.30
C ALA A 133 -12.51 -11.88 12.99
N GLY A 134 -12.19 -10.66 12.55
CA GLY A 134 -10.92 -10.31 11.88
C GLY A 134 -10.02 -9.32 12.61
N ALA A 135 -10.13 -9.16 13.93
CA ALA A 135 -9.19 -8.34 14.71
C ALA A 135 -7.71 -8.81 14.60
N ALA A 136 -7.47 -9.98 14.00
CA ALA A 136 -6.15 -10.56 13.76
C ALA A 136 -5.51 -10.16 12.41
N ALA A 137 -6.16 -9.33 11.59
CA ALA A 137 -5.75 -9.15 10.19
C ALA A 137 -5.01 -7.84 9.89
N TRP A 138 -4.67 -7.03 10.90
CA TRP A 138 -3.91 -5.79 10.73
C TRP A 138 -2.59 -5.87 11.51
N VAL A 139 -1.49 -5.51 10.86
CA VAL A 139 -0.16 -5.49 11.45
C VAL A 139 0.40 -4.07 11.45
N TRP A 140 0.99 -3.68 12.58
CA TRP A 140 1.76 -2.44 12.65
C TRP A 140 3.04 -2.57 11.84
N ALA A 141 3.18 -1.70 10.86
CA ALA A 141 4.34 -1.65 9.98
C ALA A 141 5.02 -0.28 10.04
N SER A 142 6.30 -0.27 9.74
CA SER A 142 7.09 0.94 9.55
C SER A 142 7.13 1.30 8.07
N LEU A 143 6.75 2.52 7.71
CA LEU A 143 6.90 3.06 6.36
C LEU A 143 7.84 4.27 6.39
N CYS A 144 8.67 4.42 5.35
CA CYS A 144 9.39 5.68 5.17
C CYS A 144 8.42 6.79 4.74
N ARG A 145 8.81 8.06 4.91
CA ARG A 145 7.97 9.21 4.51
C ARG A 145 7.45 9.07 3.07
N ASP A 146 8.35 8.78 2.13
CA ASP A 146 8.00 8.67 0.71
C ASP A 146 7.01 7.53 0.44
N CYS A 147 7.22 6.37 1.08
CA CYS A 147 6.32 5.23 0.97
C CYS A 147 4.96 5.48 1.63
N SER A 148 4.92 6.24 2.72
CA SER A 148 3.66 6.64 3.37
C SER A 148 2.83 7.56 2.46
N GLN A 149 3.48 8.55 1.84
CA GLN A 149 2.81 9.47 0.91
C GLN A 149 2.37 8.78 -0.37
N LEU A 150 3.21 7.88 -0.90
CA LEU A 150 2.87 7.04 -2.05
C LEU A 150 1.62 6.21 -1.75
N LEU A 151 1.60 5.52 -0.61
CA LEU A 151 0.48 4.66 -0.24
C LEU A 151 -0.82 5.47 -0.10
N ASP A 152 -0.79 6.61 0.59
CA ASP A 152 -1.94 7.50 0.70
C ASP A 152 -2.44 7.98 -0.67
N THR A 153 -1.52 8.38 -1.56
CA THR A 153 -1.88 8.81 -2.92
C THR A 153 -2.55 7.69 -3.71
N VAL A 154 -2.00 6.48 -3.65
CA VAL A 154 -2.55 5.31 -4.37
C VAL A 154 -3.94 4.98 -3.81
N VAL A 155 -4.09 4.93 -2.48
CA VAL A 155 -5.39 4.69 -1.83
C VAL A 155 -6.41 5.75 -2.25
N THR A 156 -6.10 7.02 -2.09
CA THR A 156 -7.00 8.13 -2.39
C THR A 156 -7.43 8.15 -3.86
N ARG A 157 -6.49 7.91 -4.78
CA ARG A 157 -6.81 7.81 -6.22
C ARG A 157 -7.65 6.57 -6.53
N SER A 158 -7.33 5.42 -5.93
CA SER A 158 -8.07 4.18 -6.13
C SER A 158 -9.52 4.29 -5.64
N HIS A 159 -9.75 4.91 -4.48
CA HIS A 159 -11.08 5.25 -3.97
C HIS A 159 -11.84 6.18 -4.94
N SER A 160 -11.17 7.18 -5.49
CA SER A 160 -11.78 8.12 -6.44
C SER A 160 -12.20 7.42 -7.74
N SER A 161 -11.34 6.58 -8.30
CA SER A 161 -11.64 5.79 -9.50
C SER A 161 -12.76 4.78 -9.27
N ALA A 162 -12.74 4.05 -8.15
CA ALA A 162 -13.81 3.10 -7.81
C ALA A 162 -15.18 3.79 -7.69
N ARG A 163 -15.23 5.00 -7.11
CA ARG A 163 -16.48 5.79 -7.03
C ARG A 163 -17.02 6.20 -8.40
N LEU A 164 -16.14 6.52 -9.35
CA LEU A 164 -16.56 6.86 -10.71
C LEU A 164 -17.16 5.63 -11.42
N LEU A 165 -16.54 4.47 -11.24
CA LEU A 165 -17.02 3.21 -11.83
C LEU A 165 -18.38 2.77 -11.25
N HIS A 166 -18.64 3.02 -9.97
CA HIS A 166 -19.95 2.72 -9.36
C HIS A 166 -21.07 3.70 -9.76
N ARG A 167 -20.74 4.82 -10.40
CA ARG A 167 -21.72 5.84 -10.83
C ARG A 167 -22.07 5.76 -12.32
N ALA A 168 -21.34 4.95 -13.10
CA ALA A 168 -21.59 4.69 -14.52
C ALA A 168 -22.55 3.51 -14.69
#